data_AF-A0A9X6ZHE1-F1
#
_entry.id   AF-A0A9X6ZHE1-F1
#
_cell.length_a   1.000
_cell.length_b   1.000
_cell.length_c   1.000
_cell.angle_alpha   90.00
_cell.angle_beta   90.00
_cell.angle_gamma   90.00
#
_symmetry.space_group_name_H-M   'P 1'
#
loop_
_entity.id
_entity.type
_entity.pdbx_description
1 polymer ?
#
loop_
_entity_poly.entity_id
_entity_poly.type
_entity_poly.pdbx_seq_one_letter_code
_entity_poly.pdbx_strand_id
1 'polypeptide(L)'
;MLELSEKEMKIVANKFDVNMETLKREIEKDNVRIFPSYETFFYWLHDDLQPAKYIKMLFEKTTLLKESKHIVLESGITVYKY
;
A
#
# COMPACT_ATOMS: atom_id res chain seq x y z
N MET A 1 0.04 -11.21 12.21
CA MET A 1 -0.57 -10.32 11.20
C MET A 1 -0.42 -8.91 11.75
N LEU A 2 0.10 -7.94 10.98
CA LEU A 2 0.11 -6.55 11.46
C LEU A 2 -1.34 -6.06 11.51
N GLU A 3 -1.74 -5.50 12.64
CA GLU A 3 -3.10 -4.99 12.85
C GLU A 3 -3.05 -3.48 13.02
N LEU A 4 -4.02 -2.79 12.41
CA LEU A 4 -4.22 -1.36 12.54
C LEU A 4 -5.07 -1.09 13.78
N SER A 5 -4.72 -0.03 14.53
CA SER A 5 -5.59 0.49 15.59
C SER A 5 -6.91 1.00 15.01
N GLU A 6 -7.94 1.16 15.86
CA GLU A 6 -9.25 1.66 15.40
C GLU A 6 -9.14 3.07 14.79
N LYS A 7 -8.27 3.92 15.34
CA LYS A 7 -7.99 5.26 14.79
C LYS A 7 -7.38 5.17 13.39
N GLU A 8 -6.39 4.29 13.21
CA GLU A 8 -5.74 4.08 11.91
C GLU A 8 -6.71 3.49 10.88
N MET A 9 -7.53 2.52 11.29
CA MET A 9 -8.58 1.95 10.43
C MET A 9 -9.54 3.01 9.93
N LYS A 10 -9.96 3.96 10.78
CA LYS A 10 -10.82 5.09 10.38
C LYS A 10 -10.14 5.99 9.35
N ILE A 11 -8.86 6.29 9.53
CA ILE A 11 -8.06 7.10 8.58
C ILE A 11 -7.99 6.40 7.22
N VAL A 12 -7.66 5.10 7.22
CA VAL A 12 -7.57 4.29 6.00
C VAL A 12 -8.92 4.19 5.29
N ALA A 13 -10.00 3.94 6.04
CA ALA A 13 -11.36 3.84 5.51
C ALA A 13 -11.76 5.14 4.78
N ASN A 14 -11.54 6.28 5.44
CA ASN A 14 -11.80 7.60 4.85
C ASN A 14 -10.94 7.85 3.59
N LYS A 15 -9.64 7.50 3.63
CA LYS A 15 -8.74 7.68 2.49
C LYS A 15 -9.16 6.85 1.28
N PHE A 16 -9.68 5.65 1.52
CA PHE A 16 -10.10 4.74 0.46
C PHE A 16 -11.55 4.89 0.04
N ASP A 17 -12.28 5.83 0.65
CA ASP A 17 -13.70 6.09 0.45
C ASP A 17 -14.56 4.83 0.67
N VAL A 18 -14.29 4.14 1.78
CA VAL A 18 -15.03 2.96 2.21
C VAL A 18 -15.40 3.08 3.68
N ASN A 19 -16.42 2.36 4.13
CA ASN A 19 -16.72 2.25 5.56
C ASN A 19 -15.81 1.20 6.23
N MET A 20 -15.84 1.17 7.57
CA MET A 20 -15.01 0.29 8.40
C MET A 20 -15.28 -1.21 8.19
N GLU A 21 -16.54 -1.61 8.00
CA GLU A 21 -16.87 -3.01 7.75
C GLU A 21 -16.35 -3.48 6.40
N THR A 22 -16.51 -2.65 5.37
CA THR A 22 -15.96 -2.91 4.04
C THR A 22 -14.45 -3.01 4.12
N LEU A 23 -13.77 -2.07 4.79
CA LEU A 23 -12.31 -2.13 4.94
C LEU A 23 -11.84 -3.44 5.58
N LYS A 24 -12.51 -3.91 6.65
CA LYS A 24 -12.18 -5.20 7.28
C LYS A 24 -12.31 -6.36 6.31
N ARG A 25 -13.42 -6.42 5.55
CA ARG A 25 -13.63 -7.46 4.53
C ARG A 25 -12.60 -7.40 3.41
N GLU A 26 -12.19 -6.20 3.00
CA GLU A 26 -11.16 -6.02 1.98
C GLU A 26 -9.77 -6.47 2.47
N ILE A 27 -9.46 -6.28 3.76
CA ILE A 27 -8.23 -6.83 4.38
C ILE A 27 -8.30 -8.35 4.43
N GLU A 28 -9.43 -8.92 4.88
CA GLU A 28 -9.64 -10.39 4.95
C GLU A 28 -9.57 -11.08 3.58
N LYS A 29 -9.93 -10.37 2.51
CA LYS A 29 -9.88 -10.85 1.12
C LYS A 29 -8.53 -10.58 0.43
N ASP A 30 -7.54 -10.05 1.16
CA ASP A 30 -6.25 -9.62 0.61
C ASP A 30 -6.35 -8.54 -0.48
N ASN A 31 -7.47 -7.81 -0.58
CA ASN A 31 -7.63 -6.64 -1.46
C ASN A 31 -7.03 -5.36 -0.85
N VAL A 32 -6.71 -5.39 0.45
CA VAL A 32 -5.95 -4.36 1.15
C VAL A 32 -4.80 -5.03 1.86
N ARG A 33 -3.58 -4.53 1.62
CA ARG A 33 -2.36 -5.06 2.23
C ARG A 33 -1.74 -4.04 3.16
N ILE A 34 -1.27 -4.52 4.30
CA ILE A 34 -0.66 -3.69 5.35
C ILE A 34 0.83 -4.05 5.44
N PHE A 35 1.68 -3.03 5.34
CA PHE A 35 3.14 -3.14 5.42
C PHE A 35 3.66 -2.43 6.68
N PRO A 36 4.66 -3.00 7.36
CA PRO A 36 5.22 -2.41 8.58
C PRO A 36 5.93 -1.07 8.33
N SER A 37 6.39 -0.83 7.10
CA SER A 37 7.07 0.41 6.72
C SER A 37 6.86 0.73 5.24
N TYR A 38 7.17 1.97 4.87
CA TYR A 38 7.17 2.42 3.48
C TYR A 38 8.21 1.67 2.64
N GLU A 39 9.40 1.40 3.17
CA GLU A 39 10.45 0.67 2.47
C GLU A 39 10.00 -0.75 2.14
N THR A 40 9.33 -1.42 3.08
CA THR A 40 8.82 -2.77 2.87
C THR A 40 7.78 -2.80 1.75
N PHE A 41 6.87 -1.81 1.73
CA PHE A 41 5.92 -1.62 0.64
C PHE A 41 6.63 -1.33 -0.69
N PHE A 42 7.63 -0.45 -0.68
CA PHE A 42 8.37 -0.06 -1.88
C PHE A 42 9.07 -1.24 -2.54
N TYR A 43 9.79 -2.06 -1.77
CA TYR A 43 10.45 -3.26 -2.30
C TYR A 43 9.43 -4.27 -2.81
N TRP A 44 8.38 -4.54 -2.04
CA TRP A 44 7.31 -5.44 -2.46
C TRP A 44 6.66 -5.01 -3.78
N LEU A 45 6.37 -3.70 -3.94
CA LEU A 45 5.74 -3.16 -5.14
C LEU A 45 6.58 -3.39 -6.41
N HIS A 46 7.90 -3.55 -6.25
CA HIS A 46 8.84 -3.71 -7.37
C HIS A 46 9.46 -5.11 -7.42
N ASP A 47 9.04 -6.05 -6.57
CA ASP A 47 9.64 -7.38 -6.43
C ASP A 47 9.58 -8.19 -7.74
N ASP A 48 8.46 -8.07 -8.46
CA ASP A 48 8.23 -8.78 -9.73
C ASP A 48 8.72 -8.03 -10.98
N LEU A 49 9.43 -6.91 -10.83
CA LEU A 49 9.91 -6.15 -11.98
C LEU A 49 11.10 -6.85 -12.65
N GLN A 50 10.91 -7.22 -13.91
CA GLN A 50 12.01 -7.67 -14.77
C GLN A 50 13.09 -6.57 -14.91
N PRO A 51 14.39 -6.94 -15.00
CA PRO A 51 15.49 -5.98 -15.10
C PRO A 51 15.31 -4.93 -16.20
N ALA A 52 14.75 -5.31 -17.35
CA ALA A 52 14.48 -4.40 -18.46
C ALA A 52 13.48 -3.29 -18.09
N LYS A 53 12.42 -3.61 -17.31
CA LYS A 53 11.47 -2.61 -16.80
C LYS A 53 12.14 -1.69 -15.78
N TYR A 54 12.97 -2.24 -14.89
CA TYR A 54 13.74 -1.45 -13.92
C TYR A 54 14.62 -0.41 -14.61
N ILE A 55 15.38 -0.83 -15.62
CA ILE A 55 16.25 0.04 -16.41
C ILE A 55 15.43 1.14 -17.10
N LYS A 56 14.29 0.78 -17.72
CA LYS A 56 13.41 1.75 -18.37
C LYS A 56 12.90 2.81 -17.38
N MET A 57 12.42 2.39 -16.21
CA MET A 57 11.92 3.30 -15.17
C MET A 57 13.03 4.24 -14.65
N LEU A 58 14.26 3.76 -14.52
CA LEU A 58 15.42 4.58 -14.16
C LEU A 58 15.69 5.68 -15.20
N PHE A 59 15.67 5.34 -16.50
CA PHE A 59 15.85 6.32 -17.57
C PHE A 59 14.72 7.34 -17.62
N GLU A 60 13.47 6.88 -17.44
CA GLU A 60 12.28 7.74 -17.45
C GLU A 60 12.09 8.52 -16.14
N LYS A 61 12.89 8.23 -15.10
CA LYS A 61 12.74 8.76 -13.73
C LYS A 61 11.31 8.56 -13.19
N THR A 62 10.74 7.38 -13.45
CA THR A 62 9.39 6.97 -13.03
C THR A 62 9.44 5.87 -11.97
N THR A 63 8.33 5.69 -11.24
CA THR A 63 8.17 4.67 -10.19
C THR A 63 6.73 4.15 -10.21
N LEU A 64 6.52 2.88 -9.82
CA LEU A 64 5.16 2.31 -9.68
C LEU A 64 4.33 3.01 -8.59
N LEU A 65 4.99 3.75 -7.70
CA LEU A 65 4.35 4.51 -6.63
C LEU A 65 3.30 5.49 -7.14
N LYS A 66 3.58 6.16 -8.27
CA LYS A 66 2.68 7.17 -8.85
C LYS A 66 1.32 6.59 -9.28
N GLU A 67 1.29 5.28 -9.56
CA GLU A 67 0.11 4.57 -10.03
C GLU A 67 -0.57 3.76 -8.91
N SER A 68 0.09 3.63 -7.75
CA SER A 68 -0.39 2.84 -6.62
C SER A 68 -1.35 3.62 -5.70
N LYS A 69 -2.46 2.99 -5.30
CA LYS A 69 -3.37 3.54 -4.28
C LYS A 69 -2.89 3.11 -2.88
N HIS A 70 -2.14 3.98 -2.21
CA HIS A 70 -1.62 3.72 -0.86
C HIS A 70 -1.74 4.92 0.08
N ILE A 71 -1.52 4.67 1.38
CA ILE A 71 -1.39 5.67 2.42
C ILE A 71 -0.29 5.27 3.40
N VAL A 72 0.54 6.25 3.77
CA VAL A 72 1.51 6.11 4.87
C VAL A 72 0.89 6.77 6.10
N LEU A 73 0.77 6.01 7.18
CA LEU A 73 0.23 6.46 8.46
C LEU A 73 1.33 7.12 9.31
N GLU A 74 0.93 7.93 10.29
CA GLU A 74 1.87 8.57 11.22
C GLU A 74 2.72 7.57 12.02
N SER A 75 2.20 6.36 12.21
CA SER A 75 2.90 5.23 12.83
C SER A 75 4.00 4.62 11.95
N GLY A 76 4.14 5.06 10.70
CA GLY A 76 5.06 4.50 9.70
C GLY A 76 4.49 3.33 8.90
N ILE A 77 3.34 2.79 9.32
CA ILE A 77 2.64 1.71 8.62
C ILE A 77 2.17 2.22 7.25
N THR A 78 2.37 1.40 6.22
CA THR A 78 1.90 1.70 4.86
C THR A 78 0.78 0.75 4.48
N VAL A 79 -0.34 1.30 4.01
CA VAL A 79 -1.51 0.51 3.61
C VAL A 79 -1.75 0.72 2.12
N TYR A 80 -1.82 -0.38 1.39
CA TYR A 80 -2.01 -0.44 -0.05
C TYR A 80 -3.36 -1.07 -0.38
N LYS A 81 -4.03 -0.55 -1.41
CA LYS A 81 -5.24 -1.13 -1.98
C LYS A 81 -4.98 -1.45 -3.45
N TYR A 82 -5.32 -2.68 -3.87
CA TYR A 82 -5.20 -3.12 -5.26
C TYR A 82 -6.13 -2.33 -6.19
#